data_AF-A0A934SBI6-F1
#
_entry.id   AF-A0A934SBI6-F1
#
_cell.length_a   1.000
_cell.length_b   1.000
_cell.length_c   1.000
_cell.angle_alpha   90.00
_cell.angle_beta   90.00
_cell.angle_gamma   90.00
#
_symmetry.space_group_name_H-M   'P 1'
#
loop_
_entity.id
_entity.type
_entity.pdbx_description
1 polymer ?
#
loop_
_entity_poly.entity_id
_entity_poly.type
_entity_poly.pdbx_seq_one_letter_code
_entity_poly.pdbx_strand_id
1 'polypeptide(L)'
;MSACLEQTGHYSIAISKALHQHGLHALFLVNPRRIKAFGNQKLRRNKSDTADARLIARFLVAEQNDLTPWTPKTTENEQLTDLVRYTESITREIAKLKIKCESAIDPIVLKSLSRRIKSEQKELAAIRLR
;
A
#
# COMPACT_ATOMS: atom_id res chain seq x y z
N MET A 1 -9.52 17.48 -18.49
CA MET A 1 -9.36 17.74 -17.04
C MET A 1 -8.42 16.70 -16.45
N SER A 2 -7.40 17.13 -15.70
CA SER A 2 -6.40 16.23 -15.11
C SER A 2 -6.40 16.37 -13.59
N ALA A 3 -6.10 15.27 -12.88
CA ALA A 3 -6.09 15.22 -11.42
C ALA A 3 -4.81 14.54 -10.91
N CYS A 4 -4.40 14.88 -9.69
CA CYS A 4 -3.25 14.28 -9.03
C CYS A 4 -3.64 13.88 -7.61
N LEU A 5 -3.24 12.69 -7.19
CA LEU A 5 -3.36 12.21 -5.82
C LEU A 5 -1.99 11.79 -5.31
N GLU A 6 -1.77 12.02 -4.03
CA GLU A 6 -0.65 11.41 -3.32
C GLU A 6 -0.94 9.92 -3.10
N GLN A 7 0.05 9.06 -3.30
CA GLN A 7 -0.08 7.62 -3.13
C GLN A 7 -0.07 7.24 -1.63
N THR A 8 -1.18 7.50 -0.95
CA THR A 8 -1.39 7.20 0.47
C THR A 8 -2.01 5.81 0.67
N GLY A 9 -1.19 4.78 0.48
CA GLY A 9 -1.59 3.39 0.77
C GLY A 9 -2.82 2.92 -0.02
N HIS A 10 -3.73 2.21 0.64
CA HIS A 10 -4.92 1.63 0.01
C HIS A 10 -6.03 2.67 -0.27
N TYR A 11 -6.05 3.80 0.45
CA TYR A 11 -7.07 4.83 0.32
C TYR A 11 -7.07 5.49 -1.07
N SER A 12 -5.89 5.70 -1.67
CA SER A 12 -5.79 6.32 -2.99
C SER A 12 -6.35 5.44 -4.10
N ILE A 13 -6.42 4.11 -3.90
CA ILE A 13 -6.83 3.15 -4.95
C ILE A 13 -8.31 3.31 -5.30
N ALA A 14 -9.20 3.31 -4.29
CA ALA A 14 -10.64 3.41 -4.52
C ALA A 14 -11.01 4.73 -5.20
N ILE A 15 -10.41 5.84 -4.73
CA ILE A 15 -10.59 7.17 -5.31
C ILE A 15 -10.07 7.19 -6.75
N SER A 16 -8.89 6.62 -7.02
CA SER A 16 -8.32 6.58 -8.37
C SER A 16 -9.19 5.83 -9.36
N LYS A 17 -9.74 4.69 -8.95
CA LYS A 17 -10.67 3.92 -9.77
C LYS A 17 -11.94 4.71 -10.08
N ALA A 18 -12.57 5.31 -9.08
CA ALA A 18 -13.77 6.12 -9.26
C ALA A 18 -13.52 7.31 -10.20
N LEU A 19 -12.42 8.05 -9.97
CA LEU A 19 -12.01 9.17 -10.81
C LEU A 19 -11.72 8.76 -12.26
N HIS A 20 -11.09 7.61 -12.47
CA HIS A 20 -10.84 7.08 -13.81
C HIS A 20 -12.14 6.66 -14.52
N GLN A 21 -13.08 6.02 -13.80
CA GLN A 21 -14.40 5.66 -14.32
C GLN A 21 -15.25 6.88 -14.71
N HIS A 22 -15.06 8.03 -14.04
CA HIS A 22 -15.70 9.29 -14.40
C HIS A 22 -15.09 10.00 -15.62
N GLY A 23 -14.16 9.36 -16.34
CA GLY A 23 -13.66 9.88 -17.62
C GLY A 23 -12.66 11.03 -17.49
N LEU A 24 -11.92 11.10 -16.38
CA LEU A 24 -10.80 12.03 -16.26
C LEU A 24 -9.76 11.75 -17.35
N HIS A 25 -9.30 12.81 -18.01
CA HIS A 25 -8.36 12.72 -19.14
C HIS A 25 -6.99 12.15 -18.68
N ALA A 26 -6.51 12.58 -17.51
CA ALA A 26 -5.32 12.02 -16.90
C ALA A 26 -5.42 12.07 -15.37
N LEU A 27 -5.12 10.95 -14.73
CA LEU A 27 -4.95 10.86 -13.27
C LEU A 27 -3.49 10.56 -12.99
N PHE A 28 -2.89 11.22 -12.01
CA PHE A 28 -1.52 10.97 -11.60
C PHE A 28 -1.47 10.50 -10.15
N LEU A 29 -0.89 9.32 -9.90
CA LEU A 29 -0.54 8.86 -8.56
C LEU A 29 0.92 9.16 -8.28
N VAL A 30 1.17 10.04 -7.31
CA VAL A 30 2.52 10.57 -7.04
C VAL A 30 3.00 10.09 -5.68
N ASN A 31 4.28 9.71 -5.63
CA ASN A 31 4.93 9.30 -4.39
C ASN A 31 4.90 10.45 -3.35
N PRO A 32 4.47 10.19 -2.10
CA PRO A 32 4.49 11.17 -1.01
C PRO A 32 5.80 11.95 -0.84
N ARG A 33 6.93 11.30 -1.11
CA ARG A 33 8.26 11.93 -1.01
C ARG A 33 8.43 13.07 -2.00
N ARG A 34 7.89 12.95 -3.23
CA ARG A 34 7.95 14.01 -4.24
C ARG A 34 7.12 15.21 -3.82
N ILE A 35 5.88 14.98 -3.36
CA ILE A 35 4.99 16.03 -2.86
C ILE A 35 5.62 16.76 -1.67
N LYS A 36 6.19 16.01 -0.71
CA LYS A 36 6.88 16.58 0.45
C LYS A 36 8.11 17.40 0.05
N ALA A 37 8.95 16.91 -0.85
CA ALA A 37 10.12 17.64 -1.33
C ALA A 37 9.72 18.96 -2.00
N PHE A 38 8.70 18.93 -2.85
CA PHE A 38 8.14 20.13 -3.50
C PHE A 38 7.57 21.13 -2.48
N GLY A 39 6.86 20.64 -1.45
CA GLY A 39 6.34 21.47 -0.35
C GLY A 39 7.44 22.16 0.46
N ASN A 40 8.54 21.45 0.74
CA ASN A 40 9.68 21.99 1.47
C ASN A 40 10.38 23.10 0.68
N GLN A 41 10.55 22.95 -0.64
CA GLN A 41 11.11 24.00 -1.50
C GLN A 41 10.27 25.29 -1.51
N LYS A 42 8.96 25.18 -1.25
CA LYS A 42 8.03 26.33 -1.20
C LYS A 42 7.85 26.90 0.21
N LEU A 43 8.70 26.52 1.19
CA LEU A 43 8.70 27.03 2.57
C LEU A 43 7.32 26.93 3.26
N ARG A 44 6.62 25.82 3.07
CA ARG A 44 5.30 25.61 3.65
C ARG A 44 5.39 25.52 5.18
N ARG A 45 4.66 26.41 5.87
CA ARG A 45 4.65 26.52 7.34
C ARG A 45 3.55 25.71 8.05
N ASN A 46 2.35 25.59 7.45
CA ASN A 46 1.19 24.95 8.08
C ASN A 46 0.71 23.70 7.32
N LYS A 47 0.30 22.68 8.09
CA LYS A 47 -0.30 21.45 7.59
C LYS A 47 -1.81 21.45 7.80
N SER A 48 -2.57 21.36 6.71
CA SER A 48 -4.02 21.17 6.69
C SER A 48 -4.39 20.49 5.37
N ASP A 49 -5.51 19.77 5.36
CA ASP A 49 -5.95 19.03 4.16
C ASP A 49 -6.13 19.96 2.95
N THR A 50 -6.68 21.16 3.16
CA THR A 50 -6.81 22.18 2.10
C THR A 50 -5.45 22.67 1.58
N ALA A 51 -4.47 22.84 2.47
CA ALA A 51 -3.12 23.24 2.08
C ALA A 51 -2.39 22.11 1.32
N ASP A 52 -2.59 20.86 1.73
CA ASP A 52 -2.07 19.67 1.04
C ASP A 52 -2.68 19.53 -0.37
N ALA A 53 -4.00 19.66 -0.51
CA ALA A 53 -4.66 19.61 -1.81
C ALA A 53 -4.17 20.73 -2.75
N ARG A 54 -3.99 21.95 -2.23
CA ARG A 54 -3.44 23.07 -3.01
C ARG A 54 -1.98 22.83 -3.41
N LEU A 55 -1.19 22.20 -2.54
CA LEU A 55 0.20 21.83 -2.84
C LEU A 55 0.26 20.79 -3.97
N ILE A 56 -0.58 19.75 -3.90
CA ILE A 56 -0.66 18.71 -4.93
C ILE A 56 -1.12 19.30 -6.27
N ALA A 57 -2.09 20.22 -6.27
CA ALA A 57 -2.52 20.91 -7.50
C ALA A 57 -1.37 21.74 -8.11
N ARG A 58 -0.59 22.46 -7.30
CA ARG A 58 0.59 23.20 -7.76
C ARG A 58 1.68 22.28 -8.29
N PHE A 59 1.90 21.14 -7.62
CA PHE A 59 2.84 20.13 -8.07
C PHE A 59 2.44 19.59 -9.45
N LEU A 60 1.15 19.26 -9.64
CA LEU A 60 0.64 18.80 -10.92
C LEU A 60 0.92 19.83 -12.01
N VAL A 61 0.59 21.10 -11.81
CA VAL A 61 0.85 22.15 -12.81
C VAL A 61 2.33 22.29 -13.15
N ALA A 62 3.22 22.15 -12.16
CA ALA A 62 4.66 22.32 -12.36
C ALA A 62 5.32 21.13 -13.07
N GLU A 63 4.86 19.91 -12.80
CA GLU A 63 5.58 18.67 -13.13
C GLU A 63 4.83 17.81 -14.15
N GLN A 64 3.66 18.23 -14.63
CA GLN A 64 2.74 17.39 -15.42
C GLN A 64 3.42 16.66 -16.60
N ASN A 65 4.34 17.33 -17.29
CA ASN A 65 5.02 16.80 -18.47
C ASN A 65 5.94 15.62 -18.14
N ASP A 66 6.43 15.54 -16.90
CA ASP A 66 7.33 14.50 -16.41
C ASP A 66 6.57 13.40 -15.62
N LEU A 67 5.23 13.43 -15.63
CA LEU A 67 4.40 12.44 -14.96
C LEU A 67 3.82 11.45 -15.96
N THR A 68 3.85 10.17 -15.58
CA THR A 68 3.13 9.12 -16.30
C THR A 68 1.70 9.03 -15.76
N PRO A 69 0.67 9.10 -16.63
CA PRO A 69 -0.71 8.88 -16.22
C PRO A 69 -0.89 7.50 -15.58
N TRP A 70 -1.60 7.47 -14.47
CA TRP A 70 -2.02 6.24 -13.81
C TRP A 70 -3.07 5.53 -14.65
N THR A 71 -2.91 4.21 -14.75
CA THR A 71 -3.90 3.29 -15.29
C THR A 71 -4.28 2.27 -14.24
N PRO A 72 -5.55 1.84 -14.20
CA PRO A 72 -5.96 0.76 -13.31
C PRO A 72 -5.20 -0.51 -13.66
N LYS A 73 -4.84 -1.26 -12.62
CA LYS A 73 -4.31 -2.62 -12.81
C LYS A 73 -5.40 -3.50 -13.40
N THR A 74 -5.01 -4.48 -14.20
CA THR A 74 -5.93 -5.54 -14.64
C THR A 74 -6.39 -6.36 -13.44
N THR A 75 -7.55 -7.01 -13.57
CA THR A 75 -8.12 -7.86 -12.51
C THR A 75 -7.14 -8.93 -12.05
N GLU A 76 -6.40 -9.53 -12.97
CA GLU A 76 -5.39 -10.56 -12.68
C GLU A 76 -4.24 -9.99 -11.85
N ASN A 77 -3.77 -8.78 -12.18
CA ASN A 77 -2.71 -8.10 -11.43
C ASN A 77 -3.17 -7.67 -10.03
N GLU A 78 -4.44 -7.32 -9.87
CA GLU A 78 -5.03 -7.03 -8.56
C GLU A 78 -5.09 -8.28 -7.69
N GLN A 79 -5.62 -9.38 -8.23
CA GLN A 79 -5.66 -10.67 -7.55
C GLN A 79 -4.26 -11.15 -7.14
N LEU A 80 -3.29 -11.05 -8.04
CA LEU A 80 -1.90 -11.41 -7.76
C LEU A 80 -1.31 -10.52 -6.65
N THR A 81 -1.58 -9.21 -6.69
CA THR A 81 -1.12 -8.27 -5.65
C THR A 81 -1.68 -8.67 -4.27
N ASP A 82 -2.95 -9.04 -4.21
CA ASP A 82 -3.61 -9.44 -2.97
C ASP A 82 -3.06 -10.78 -2.42
N LEU A 83 -2.85 -11.77 -3.30
CA LEU A 83 -2.22 -13.04 -2.93
C LEU A 83 -0.80 -12.81 -2.38
N VAL A 84 0.02 -12.00 -3.05
CA VAL A 84 1.38 -11.67 -2.58
C VAL A 84 1.31 -11.03 -1.19
N ARG A 85 0.47 -9.99 -1.00
CA ARG A 85 0.31 -9.33 0.30
C ARG A 85 -0.13 -10.29 1.40
N TYR A 86 -1.04 -11.21 1.08
CA TYR A 86 -1.52 -12.20 2.03
C TYR A 86 -0.41 -13.19 2.43
N THR A 87 0.33 -13.72 1.46
CA THR A 87 1.47 -14.62 1.75
C THR A 87 2.57 -13.95 2.57
N GLU A 88 2.86 -12.67 2.32
CA GLU A 88 3.75 -11.88 3.17
C GLU A 88 3.22 -11.70 4.60
N SER A 89 1.91 -11.52 4.75
CA SER A 89 1.25 -11.40 6.06
C SER A 89 1.44 -12.68 6.87
N ILE A 90 1.09 -13.84 6.30
CA ILE A 90 1.28 -15.14 6.93
C ILE A 90 2.75 -15.37 7.29
N THR A 91 3.67 -15.01 6.38
CA THR A 91 5.11 -15.14 6.65
C THR A 91 5.55 -14.32 7.88
N ARG A 92 5.03 -13.09 8.04
CA ARG A 92 5.28 -12.26 9.23
C ARG A 92 4.65 -12.85 10.49
N GLU A 93 3.48 -13.45 10.40
CA GLU A 93 2.80 -14.09 11.53
C GLU A 93 3.56 -15.33 12.01
N ILE A 94 4.00 -16.19 11.10
CA ILE A 94 4.89 -17.32 11.40
C ILE A 94 6.15 -16.84 12.14
N ALA A 95 6.80 -15.77 11.66
CA ALA A 95 7.99 -15.22 12.31
C ALA A 95 7.68 -14.75 13.75
N LYS A 96 6.57 -14.04 13.97
CA LYS A 96 6.11 -13.64 15.30
C LYS A 96 5.83 -14.83 16.22
N LEU A 97 5.22 -15.90 15.68
CA LEU A 97 4.92 -17.11 16.45
C LEU A 97 6.20 -17.87 16.84
N LYS A 98 7.21 -17.92 15.97
CA LYS A 98 8.52 -18.51 16.30
C LYS A 98 9.21 -17.79 17.46
N ILE A 99 9.26 -16.46 17.41
CA ILE A 99 9.81 -15.64 18.50
C ILE A 99 9.06 -15.92 19.82
N LYS A 100 7.72 -15.96 19.79
CA LYS A 100 6.92 -16.31 20.98
C LYS A 100 7.24 -17.72 21.50
N CYS A 101 7.50 -18.67 20.61
CA CYS A 101 7.83 -20.04 20.97
C CYS A 101 9.20 -20.13 21.66
N GLU A 102 10.20 -19.39 21.20
CA GLU A 102 11.53 -19.32 21.81
C GLU A 102 11.48 -18.75 23.23
N SER A 103 10.57 -17.81 23.49
CA SER A 103 10.40 -17.20 24.82
C SER A 103 9.46 -17.95 25.77
N ALA A 104 8.76 -18.98 25.30
CA ALA A 104 7.74 -19.68 26.10
C ALA A 104 8.35 -20.81 26.95
N ILE A 105 7.93 -20.90 28.21
CA ILE A 105 8.42 -21.92 29.16
C ILE A 105 7.39 -23.04 29.34
N ASP A 106 6.11 -22.70 29.37
CA ASP A 106 5.03 -23.65 29.63
C ASP A 106 4.87 -24.66 28.48
N PRO A 107 4.89 -25.99 28.75
CA PRO A 107 4.78 -27.02 27.71
C PRO A 107 3.45 -27.00 26.93
N ILE A 108 2.34 -26.60 27.55
CA ILE A 108 1.03 -26.50 26.90
C ILE A 108 1.06 -25.33 25.91
N VAL A 109 1.65 -24.20 26.30
CA VAL A 109 1.84 -23.03 25.45
C VAL A 109 2.75 -23.37 24.26
N LEU A 110 3.88 -24.04 24.48
CA LEU A 110 4.80 -24.50 23.42
C LEU A 110 4.10 -25.41 22.40
N LYS A 111 3.31 -26.37 22.89
CA LYS A 111 2.52 -27.28 22.03
C LYS A 111 1.45 -26.54 21.23
N SER A 112 0.84 -25.49 21.80
CA SER A 112 -0.11 -24.63 21.10
C SER A 112 0.56 -23.81 19.99
N LEU A 113 1.68 -23.13 20.30
CA LEU A 113 2.41 -22.31 19.35
C LEU A 113 2.97 -23.13 18.18
N SER A 114 3.56 -24.30 18.46
CA SER A 114 4.06 -25.22 17.43
C SER A 114 2.95 -25.69 16.47
N ARG A 115 1.76 -25.98 16.99
CA ARG A 115 0.60 -26.34 16.15
C ARG A 115 0.18 -25.19 15.23
N ARG A 116 0.14 -23.96 15.75
CA ARG A 116 -0.21 -22.77 14.96
C ARG A 116 0.81 -22.50 13.85
N ILE A 117 2.11 -22.57 14.15
CA ILE A 117 3.17 -22.44 13.16
C ILE A 117 2.98 -23.44 12.02
N LYS A 118 2.72 -24.72 12.36
CA LYS A 118 2.50 -25.77 11.35
C LYS A 118 1.25 -25.50 10.50
N SER A 119 0.17 -25.01 11.10
CA SER A 119 -1.07 -24.65 10.40
C SER A 119 -0.82 -23.53 9.40
N GLU A 120 -0.19 -22.44 9.81
CA GLU A 120 0.09 -21.30 8.94
C GLU A 120 1.10 -21.63 7.84
N GLN A 121 2.09 -22.48 8.11
CA GLN A 121 2.99 -22.98 7.07
C GLN A 121 2.26 -23.80 6.00
N LYS A 122 1.30 -24.64 6.42
CA LYS A 122 0.48 -25.43 5.49
C LYS A 122 -0.39 -24.51 4.61
N GLU A 123 -0.99 -23.50 5.21
CA GLU A 123 -1.80 -22.51 4.49
C GLU A 123 -0.94 -21.72 3.48
N LEU A 124 0.23 -21.24 3.91
CA LEU A 124 1.18 -20.55 3.03
C LEU A 124 1.59 -21.41 1.83
N ALA A 125 1.86 -22.70 2.04
CA ALA A 125 2.19 -23.64 0.96
C ALA A 125 1.00 -23.84 0.01
N ALA A 126 -0.22 -23.98 0.53
CA ALA A 126 -1.42 -24.15 -0.27
C ALA A 126 -1.69 -22.93 -1.18
N ILE A 127 -1.46 -21.71 -0.69
CA ILE A 127 -1.65 -20.48 -1.47
C ILE A 127 -0.59 -20.34 -2.57
N ARG A 128 0.66 -20.75 -2.30
CA ARG A 128 1.76 -20.69 -3.28
C ARG A 128 1.66 -21.73 -4.40
N LEU A 129 0.89 -22.79 -4.21
CA LEU A 129 0.66 -23.85 -5.19
C LEU A 129 -0.51 -23.55 -6.15
N ARG A 130 -1.17 -22.42 -5.96
CA ARG A 130 -2.32 -21.96 -6.75
C ARG A 130 -1.87 -21.05 -7.88
#